data_AF-A0AAE6R0I2-F1
#
_entry.id   AF-A0AAE6R0I2-F1
#
_cell.length_a   1.000
_cell.length_b   1.000
_cell.length_c   1.000
_cell.angle_alpha   90.00
_cell.angle_beta   90.00
_cell.angle_gamma   90.00
#
_symmetry.space_group_name_H-M   'P 1'
#
loop_
_entity.id
_entity.type
_entity.pdbx_description
1 polymer ?
#
loop_
_entity_poly.entity_id
_entity_poly.type
_entity_poly.pdbx_seq_one_letter_code
_entity_poly.pdbx_strand_id
1 'polypeptide(L)'
;MTRWINVQEAMEILEEHYIKVSYKTVTDWLRKLEIPAVPSENRKEGWSIREEDLLQFIEKKRPGLRRILQEYHHVVLDINHMKKQMQILLQGNNIERDQIVEGSKKEDIDFLCDMLDMMSEEISALQMQNQWMKDAYEQAAEENDLLQKRVSKLDMVIENRQQPNNVDENMVQNLDEKAFQGLLRAQFKRLFPDRIYSLKGEKGLQIYQDFCNLVFPKEDKHLGIIKKGDEYIYQRTDEKSTQINRLYNKVIKELLEDMEKRAVLEE
;
A
#
# COMPACT_ATOMS: atom_id res chain seq x y z
N MET A 1 7.42 35.83 13.82
CA MET A 1 8.66 36.14 13.09
C MET A 1 9.00 34.89 12.31
N THR A 2 9.13 34.99 10.99
CA THR A 2 9.47 33.85 10.12
C THR A 2 10.92 33.47 10.37
N ARG A 3 11.15 32.35 11.06
CA ARG A 3 12.51 31.84 11.28
C ARG A 3 12.96 31.11 10.02
N TRP A 4 14.11 31.52 9.50
CA TRP A 4 14.76 30.82 8.39
C TRP A 4 15.78 29.85 8.96
N ILE A 5 15.76 28.64 8.45
CA ILE A 5 16.62 27.54 8.89
C ILE A 5 17.37 26.95 7.68
N ASN A 6 18.56 26.44 7.92
CA ASN A 6 19.34 25.76 6.90
C ASN A 6 18.92 24.28 6.77
N VAL A 7 19.48 23.57 5.78
CA VAL A 7 19.13 22.16 5.52
C VAL A 7 19.47 21.24 6.71
N GLN A 8 20.52 21.55 7.45
CA GLN A 8 20.99 20.73 8.56
C GLN A 8 20.06 20.88 9.79
N GLU A 9 19.66 22.11 10.10
CA GLU A 9 18.63 22.39 11.11
C GLU A 9 17.27 21.79 10.70
N ALA A 10 16.92 21.84 9.42
CA ALA A 10 15.71 21.20 8.92
C ALA A 10 15.75 19.67 9.10
N MET A 11 16.91 19.04 8.93
CA MET A 11 17.08 17.61 9.20
C MET A 11 16.91 17.27 10.67
N GLU A 12 17.42 18.09 11.59
CA GLU A 12 17.24 17.90 13.04
C GLU A 12 15.75 17.95 13.41
N ILE A 13 15.03 18.97 12.91
CA ILE A 13 13.59 19.11 13.13
C ILE A 13 12.82 17.93 12.52
N LEU A 14 13.22 17.43 11.34
CA LEU A 14 12.61 16.25 10.74
C LEU A 14 12.83 14.99 11.59
N GLU A 15 14.02 14.83 12.16
CA GLU A 15 14.36 13.69 13.03
C GLU A 15 13.57 13.74 14.36
N GLU A 16 13.40 14.92 14.96
CA GLU A 16 12.52 15.12 16.13
C GLU A 16 11.08 14.69 15.87
N HIS A 17 10.64 14.78 14.61
CA HIS A 17 9.31 14.35 14.17
C HIS A 17 9.32 12.93 13.56
N TYR A 18 10.35 12.13 13.87
CA TYR A 18 10.53 10.74 13.45
C TYR A 18 10.57 10.54 11.92
N ILE A 19 11.00 11.57 11.18
CA ILE A 19 11.26 11.52 9.74
C ILE A 19 12.77 11.47 9.53
N LYS A 20 13.35 10.28 9.68
CA LYS A 20 14.78 10.07 9.47
C LYS A 20 15.08 9.83 8.00
N VAL A 21 15.72 10.81 7.36
CA VAL A 21 16.06 10.76 5.93
C VAL A 21 17.48 11.23 5.68
N SER A 22 18.04 10.86 4.54
CA SER A 22 19.37 11.31 4.14
C SER A 22 19.35 12.78 3.70
N TYR A 23 20.48 13.46 3.81
CA TYR A 23 20.66 14.83 3.28
C TYR A 23 20.24 14.92 1.80
N LYS A 24 20.57 13.91 1.00
CA LYS A 24 20.21 13.84 -0.42
C LYS A 24 18.69 13.87 -0.62
N THR A 25 17.96 13.10 0.19
CA THR A 25 16.49 13.04 0.16
C THR A 25 15.87 14.40 0.46
N VAL A 26 16.38 15.11 1.48
CA VAL A 26 15.90 16.45 1.83
C VAL A 26 16.19 17.43 0.70
N THR A 27 17.39 17.41 0.12
CA THR A 27 17.71 18.27 -1.03
C THR A 27 16.85 17.97 -2.26
N ASP A 28 16.44 16.71 -2.47
CA ASP A 28 15.55 16.35 -3.57
C ASP A 28 14.12 16.87 -3.34
N TRP A 29 13.63 16.90 -2.09
CA TRP A 29 12.35 17.55 -1.76
C TRP A 29 12.38 19.05 -2.02
N LEU A 30 13.49 19.71 -1.70
CA LEU A 30 13.68 21.14 -1.98
C LEU A 30 13.71 21.42 -3.49
N ARG A 31 14.42 20.59 -4.26
CA ARG A 31 14.46 20.71 -5.74
C ARG A 31 13.11 20.48 -6.40
N LYS A 32 12.33 19.54 -5.87
CA LYS A 32 10.98 19.22 -6.36
C LYS A 32 9.91 20.22 -5.88
N LEU A 33 10.30 21.23 -5.10
CA LEU A 33 9.40 22.22 -4.49
C LEU A 33 8.33 21.56 -3.59
N GLU A 34 8.62 20.39 -3.03
CA GLU A 34 7.76 19.78 -2.00
C GLU A 34 7.82 20.56 -0.69
N ILE A 35 8.97 21.19 -0.41
CA ILE A 35 9.18 22.13 0.68
C ILE A 35 9.61 23.46 0.04
N PRO A 36 8.83 24.55 0.18
CA PRO A 36 9.24 25.87 -0.25
C PRO A 36 10.57 26.29 0.39
N ALA A 37 11.55 26.64 -0.45
CA ALA A 37 12.86 27.09 0.00
C ALA A 37 13.49 28.03 -1.01
N VAL A 38 14.36 28.90 -0.53
CA VAL A 38 15.15 29.81 -1.36
C VAL A 38 16.63 29.45 -1.27
N PRO A 39 17.45 29.72 -2.29
CA PRO A 39 18.89 29.61 -2.16
C PRO A 39 19.38 30.50 -1.01
N SER A 40 20.18 29.94 -0.10
CA SER A 40 20.79 30.74 0.99
C SER A 40 21.77 31.75 0.41
N GLU A 41 21.86 32.93 1.02
CA GLU A 41 22.89 33.91 0.70
C GLU A 41 24.30 33.34 0.96
N ASN A 42 24.42 32.41 1.92
CA ASN A 42 25.65 31.69 2.19
C ASN A 42 25.73 30.41 1.34
N ARG A 43 26.63 30.42 0.34
CA ARG A 43 26.85 29.27 -0.57
C ARG A 43 27.18 27.96 0.14
N LYS A 44 27.72 27.99 1.37
CA LYS A 44 28.04 26.79 2.14
C LYS A 44 26.80 26.11 2.76
N GLU A 45 25.74 26.88 3.01
CA GLU A 45 24.50 26.39 3.61
C GLU A 45 23.50 25.88 2.56
N GLY A 46 23.67 26.32 1.31
CA GLY A 46 22.91 25.84 0.16
C GLY A 46 21.52 26.44 0.09
N TRP A 47 20.59 25.95 0.92
CA TRP A 47 19.18 26.33 0.92
C TRP A 47 18.75 26.92 2.26
N SER A 48 17.91 27.95 2.21
CA SER A 48 17.19 28.54 3.34
C SER A 48 15.72 28.17 3.25
N ILE A 49 15.22 27.54 4.30
CA ILE A 49 13.86 27.01 4.41
C ILE A 49 13.14 27.82 5.49
N ARG A 50 11.87 28.17 5.27
CA ARG A 50 11.07 28.76 6.34
C ARG A 50 10.66 27.65 7.30
N GLU A 51 10.86 27.87 8.59
CA GLU A 51 10.47 26.91 9.60
C GLU A 51 9.00 26.50 9.42
N GLU A 52 8.08 27.46 9.23
CA GLU A 52 6.65 27.19 9.05
C GLU A 52 6.34 26.27 7.86
N ASP A 53 7.04 26.43 6.74
CA ASP A 53 6.85 25.63 5.53
C ASP A 53 7.34 24.19 5.77
N LEU A 54 8.43 24.02 6.52
CA LEU A 54 8.88 22.71 6.98
C LEU A 54 7.87 22.07 7.95
N LEU A 55 7.28 22.87 8.86
CA LEU A 55 6.29 22.34 9.80
C LEU A 55 5.03 21.86 9.09
N GLN A 56 4.57 22.59 8.06
CA GLN A 56 3.45 22.18 7.21
C GLN A 56 3.77 20.91 6.42
N PHE A 57 4.98 20.79 5.89
CA PHE A 57 5.42 19.57 5.22
C PHE A 57 5.40 18.36 6.18
N ILE A 58 5.88 18.55 7.42
CA ILE A 58 5.84 17.52 8.45
C ILE A 58 4.40 17.12 8.77
N GLU A 59 3.50 18.08 8.93
CA GLU A 59 2.08 17.81 9.17
C GLU A 59 1.43 17.05 8.02
N LYS A 60 1.80 17.36 6.77
CA LYS A 60 1.35 16.61 5.59
C LYS A 60 1.91 15.18 5.55
N LYS A 61 3.16 14.97 5.96
CA LYS A 61 3.80 13.64 5.98
C LYS A 61 3.33 12.78 7.15
N ARG A 62 3.07 13.37 8.31
CA ARG A 62 2.62 12.70 9.53
C ARG A 62 1.59 13.56 10.28
N PRO A 63 0.32 13.53 9.83
CA PRO A 63 -0.74 14.32 10.45
C PRO A 63 -0.92 13.98 11.94
N GLY A 64 -1.07 15.00 12.79
CA GLY A 64 -1.34 14.85 14.21
C GLY A 64 -0.15 14.50 15.10
N LEU A 65 0.98 14.04 14.53
CA LEU A 65 2.16 13.64 15.32
C LEU A 65 2.75 14.82 16.12
N ARG A 66 2.78 16.03 15.54
CA ARG A 66 3.23 17.25 16.24
C ARG A 66 2.47 17.48 17.54
N ARG A 67 1.16 17.33 17.48
CA ARG A 67 0.26 17.60 18.60
C ARG A 67 0.52 16.59 19.73
N ILE A 68 0.65 15.31 19.36
CA ILE A 68 0.99 14.23 20.29
C ILE A 68 2.35 14.48 20.95
N LEU A 69 3.37 14.89 20.18
CA LEU A 69 4.70 15.15 20.73
C LEU A 69 4.73 16.37 21.66
N GLN A 70 3.95 17.41 21.36
CA GLN A 70 3.78 18.56 22.25
C GLN A 70 3.11 18.15 23.57
N GLU A 71 2.01 17.42 23.51
CA GLU A 71 1.32 16.91 24.70
C GLU A 71 2.22 16.00 25.53
N TYR A 72 2.97 15.09 24.89
CA TYR A 72 3.95 14.23 25.55
C TYR A 72 5.04 15.06 26.24
N HIS A 73 5.57 16.10 25.58
CA HIS A 73 6.58 16.97 26.16
C HIS A 73 6.07 17.69 27.42
N HIS A 74 4.83 18.17 27.41
CA HIS A 74 4.20 18.77 28.59
C HIS A 74 4.09 17.77 29.75
N VAL A 75 3.64 16.55 29.49
CA VAL A 75 3.56 15.48 30.51
C VAL A 75 4.94 15.17 31.10
N VAL A 76 5.97 15.09 30.27
CA VAL A 76 7.35 14.85 30.74
C VAL A 76 7.86 16.02 31.61
N LEU A 77 7.55 17.26 31.25
CA LEU A 77 7.90 18.43 32.06
C LEU A 77 7.19 18.40 33.41
N ASP A 78 5.91 18.07 33.44
CA ASP A 78 5.12 17.96 34.67
C ASP A 78 5.66 16.86 35.59
N ILE A 79 5.98 15.69 35.04
CA ILE A 79 6.60 14.59 35.78
C ILE A 79 7.95 15.01 36.38
N ASN A 80 8.78 15.70 35.60
CA ASN A 80 10.08 16.18 36.09
C ASN A 80 9.92 17.27 37.15
N HIS A 81 8.91 18.14 37.03
CA HIS A 81 8.60 19.13 38.04
C HIS A 81 8.15 18.46 39.35
N MET A 82 7.22 17.51 39.27
CA MET A 82 6.77 16.72 40.43
C MET A 82 7.93 15.96 41.09
N LYS A 83 8.82 15.35 40.29
CA LYS A 83 10.02 14.66 40.78
C LYS A 83 10.94 15.60 41.56
N LYS A 84 11.15 16.83 41.08
CA LYS A 84 11.94 17.85 41.80
C LYS A 84 11.25 18.26 43.10
N GLN A 85 9.94 18.50 43.08
CA GLN A 85 9.18 18.84 44.28
C GLN A 85 9.25 17.73 45.33
N MET A 86 9.09 16.48 44.91
CA MET A 86 9.20 15.30 45.78
C MET A 86 10.60 15.16 46.36
N GLN A 87 11.65 15.40 45.56
CA GLN A 87 13.02 15.36 46.02
C GLN A 87 13.31 16.46 47.07
N ILE A 88 12.77 17.66 46.88
CA ILE A 88 12.84 18.76 47.86
C ILE A 88 12.13 18.38 49.17
N LEU A 89 10.92 17.79 49.09
CA LEU A 89 10.18 17.32 50.26
C LEU A 89 10.92 16.20 51.00
N LEU A 90 11.53 15.25 50.29
CA LEU A 90 12.32 14.17 50.87
C LEU A 90 13.63 14.67 51.51
N GLN A 91 14.26 15.69 50.95
CA GLN A 91 15.46 16.30 51.50
C GLN A 91 15.15 17.24 52.69
N GLY A 92 14.02 17.95 52.64
CA GLY A 92 13.54 18.80 53.75
C GLY A 92 13.11 18.01 54.99
N ASN A 93 12.67 16.77 54.82
CA ASN A 93 12.22 15.91 55.92
C ASN A 93 13.34 15.15 56.66
N ASN A 94 14.62 15.47 56.38
CA ASN A 94 15.77 14.86 57.08
C ASN A 94 16.21 15.60 58.35
N ILE A 95 15.56 16.72 58.71
CA ILE A 95 15.89 17.50 59.93
C ILE A 95 14.93 17.19 61.11
N GLU A 96 13.79 16.57 60.87
CA GLU A 96 12.83 16.23 61.94
C GLU A 96 12.28 14.79 61.76
N ARG A 97 13.10 13.79 62.11
CA ARG A 97 12.59 12.44 62.41
C ARG A 97 13.05 12.00 63.78
N ASP A 98 12.56 12.70 64.79
CA ASP A 98 12.40 12.19 66.14
C ASP A 98 11.14 12.82 66.73
N GLN A 99 9.97 12.33 66.29
CA GLN A 99 8.77 12.16 67.11
C GLN A 99 7.55 11.76 66.25
N ILE A 100 7.03 10.56 66.56
CA ILE A 100 5.62 10.17 66.51
C ILE A 100 4.93 10.20 65.13
N VAL A 101 4.73 9.04 64.50
CA VAL A 101 3.49 8.79 63.74
C VAL A 101 3.04 7.33 63.87
N GLU A 102 2.05 7.13 64.73
CA GLU A 102 1.23 5.92 64.86
C GLU A 102 0.22 5.77 63.70
N GLY A 103 0.01 4.53 63.26
CA GLY A 103 -1.22 4.02 62.65
C GLY A 103 -1.55 4.50 61.23
N SER A 104 -1.96 5.76 61.08
CA SER A 104 -2.72 6.23 59.91
C SER A 104 -1.89 6.40 58.64
N LYS A 105 -0.58 6.68 58.74
CA LYS A 105 0.27 6.86 57.55
C LYS A 105 0.74 5.55 56.91
N LYS A 106 0.65 4.42 57.63
CA LYS A 106 1.14 3.13 57.11
C LYS A 106 0.16 2.53 56.10
N GLU A 107 -1.13 2.61 56.39
CA GLU A 107 -2.20 2.20 55.47
C GLU A 107 -2.20 3.03 54.17
N ASP A 108 -1.94 4.35 54.28
CA ASP A 108 -1.76 5.22 53.12
C ASP A 108 -0.52 4.84 52.29
N ILE A 109 0.58 4.45 52.93
CA ILE A 109 1.80 3.99 52.25
C ILE A 109 1.56 2.66 51.55
N ASP A 110 0.89 1.71 52.22
CA ASP A 110 0.58 0.40 51.65
C ASP A 110 -0.37 0.54 50.45
N PHE A 111 -1.39 1.41 50.53
CA PHE A 111 -2.28 1.73 49.40
C PHE A 111 -1.53 2.33 48.20
N LEU A 112 -0.58 3.25 48.46
CA LEU A 112 0.23 3.84 47.39
C LEU A 112 1.17 2.82 46.75
N CYS A 113 1.69 1.85 47.51
CA CYS A 113 2.47 0.74 46.99
C CYS A 113 1.63 -0.17 46.09
N ASP A 114 0.43 -0.57 46.52
CA ASP A 114 -0.47 -1.40 45.71
C ASP A 114 -0.88 -0.70 44.40
N MET A 115 -1.12 0.61 44.46
CA MET A 115 -1.43 1.40 43.27
C MET A 115 -0.24 1.51 42.31
N LEU A 116 0.98 1.64 42.84
CA LEU A 116 2.21 1.64 42.03
C LEU A 116 2.43 0.28 41.35
N ASP A 117 2.15 -0.83 42.04
CA ASP A 117 2.29 -2.17 41.49
C ASP A 117 1.29 -2.41 40.35
N MET A 118 0.02 -2.05 40.54
CA MET A 118 -0.99 -2.12 39.47
C MET A 118 -0.61 -1.27 38.24
N MET A 119 -0.12 -0.05 38.45
CA MET A 119 0.35 0.80 37.35
C MET A 119 1.58 0.22 36.65
N SER A 120 2.49 -0.40 37.40
CA SER A 120 3.68 -1.07 36.85
C SER A 120 3.31 -2.27 35.98
N GLU A 121 2.33 -3.07 36.41
CA GLU A 121 1.77 -4.17 35.63
C GLU A 121 1.12 -3.68 34.33
N GLU A 122 0.33 -2.61 34.39
CA GLU A 122 -0.33 -2.03 33.21
C GLU A 122 0.67 -1.44 32.22
N ILE A 123 1.71 -0.74 32.70
CA ILE A 123 2.82 -0.25 31.87
C ILE A 123 3.54 -1.42 31.19
N SER A 124 3.77 -2.52 31.90
CA SER A 124 4.43 -3.71 31.35
C SER A 124 3.58 -4.39 30.28
N ALA A 125 2.26 -4.49 30.49
CA ALA A 125 1.32 -5.00 29.49
C ALA A 125 1.28 -4.13 28.23
N LEU A 126 1.23 -2.81 28.39
CA LEU A 126 1.26 -1.86 27.28
C LEU A 126 2.58 -1.92 26.50
N GLN A 127 3.70 -2.14 27.18
CA GLN A 127 5.01 -2.36 26.52
C GLN A 127 5.00 -3.63 25.68
N MET A 128 4.47 -4.74 26.19
CA MET A 128 4.33 -5.97 25.42
C MET A 128 3.42 -5.77 24.21
N GLN A 129 2.27 -5.10 24.37
CA GLN A 129 1.35 -4.82 23.27
C GLN A 129 2.00 -3.95 22.20
N ASN A 130 2.73 -2.90 22.58
CA ASN A 130 3.46 -2.06 21.64
C ASN A 130 4.52 -2.85 20.87
N GLN A 131 5.22 -3.78 21.54
CA GLN A 131 6.20 -4.63 20.87
C GLN A 131 5.52 -5.55 19.84
N TRP A 132 4.41 -6.20 20.20
CA TRP A 132 3.62 -7.02 19.27
C TRP A 132 3.13 -6.22 18.07
N MET A 133 2.65 -5.00 18.30
CA MET A 133 2.15 -4.13 17.24
C MET A 133 3.28 -3.68 16.31
N LYS A 134 4.48 -3.47 16.84
CA LYS A 134 5.67 -3.15 16.06
C LYS A 134 6.08 -4.32 15.16
N ASP A 135 6.13 -5.53 15.71
CA ASP A 135 6.50 -6.73 14.96
C ASP A 135 5.47 -7.02 13.85
N ALA A 136 4.18 -6.87 14.14
CA ALA A 136 3.11 -7.00 13.15
C ALA A 136 3.20 -5.94 12.04
N TYR A 137 3.54 -4.70 12.39
CA TYR A 137 3.76 -3.63 11.41
C TYR A 137 4.95 -3.93 10.50
N GLU A 138 6.06 -4.43 11.05
CA GLU A 138 7.27 -4.78 10.29
C GLU A 138 6.97 -5.91 9.30
N GLN A 139 6.27 -6.96 9.73
CA GLN A 139 5.81 -8.03 8.83
C GLN A 139 4.90 -7.51 7.71
N ALA A 140 3.93 -6.65 8.03
CA ALA A 140 3.05 -6.06 7.02
C ALA A 140 3.81 -5.14 6.04
N ALA A 141 4.83 -4.43 6.51
CA ALA A 141 5.68 -3.59 5.67
C ALA A 141 6.51 -4.43 4.68
N GLU A 142 7.04 -5.57 5.11
CA GLU A 142 7.75 -6.52 4.25
C GLU A 142 6.85 -7.11 3.17
N GLU A 143 5.63 -7.52 3.54
CA GLU A 143 4.63 -8.03 2.59
C GLU A 143 4.25 -6.96 1.55
N ASN A 144 4.11 -5.71 1.99
CA ASN A 144 3.79 -4.60 1.10
C ASN A 144 4.91 -4.30 0.11
N ASP A 145 6.18 -4.35 0.54
CA ASP A 145 7.35 -4.20 -0.35
C ASP A 145 7.41 -5.33 -1.40
N LEU A 146 7.10 -6.57 -1.00
CA LEU A 146 7.00 -7.71 -1.92
C LEU A 146 5.86 -7.52 -2.95
N LEU A 147 4.70 -7.05 -2.51
CA LEU A 147 3.57 -6.75 -3.39
C LEU A 147 3.90 -5.60 -4.35
N GLN A 148 4.54 -4.54 -3.87
CA GLN A 148 4.94 -3.40 -4.69
C GLN A 148 5.96 -3.80 -5.76
N LYS A 149 6.90 -4.69 -5.44
CA LYS A 149 7.81 -5.31 -6.41
C LYS A 149 7.07 -6.14 -7.46
N ARG A 150 6.01 -6.86 -7.10
CA ARG A 150 5.19 -7.61 -8.06
C ARG A 150 4.40 -6.67 -8.97
N VAL A 151 3.79 -5.63 -8.42
CA VAL A 151 3.06 -4.61 -9.20
C VAL A 151 4.00 -3.93 -10.19
N SER A 152 5.18 -3.48 -9.75
CA SER A 152 6.16 -2.85 -10.64
C SER A 152 6.60 -3.76 -11.81
N LYS A 153 6.73 -5.08 -11.56
CA LYS A 153 7.01 -6.05 -12.62
C LYS A 153 5.85 -6.16 -13.62
N LEU A 154 4.61 -6.13 -13.13
CA LEU A 154 3.43 -6.14 -13.99
C LEU A 154 3.31 -4.84 -14.79
N ASP A 155 3.59 -3.69 -14.18
CA ASP A 155 3.60 -2.39 -14.86
C ASP A 155 4.64 -2.37 -15.99
N MET A 156 5.85 -2.90 -15.76
CA MET A 156 6.85 -3.06 -16.82
C MET A 156 6.35 -3.98 -17.95
N VAL A 157 5.61 -5.05 -17.64
CA VAL A 157 5.01 -5.92 -18.66
C VAL A 157 3.92 -5.17 -19.44
N ILE A 158 3.12 -4.34 -18.78
CA ILE A 158 2.07 -3.52 -19.40
C ILE A 158 2.69 -2.42 -20.27
N GLU A 159 3.69 -1.69 -19.80
CA GLU A 159 4.40 -0.65 -20.56
C GLU A 159 5.10 -1.25 -21.80
N ASN A 160 5.71 -2.44 -21.67
CA ASN A 160 6.26 -3.15 -22.82
C ASN A 160 5.19 -3.62 -23.81
N ARG A 161 3.95 -3.86 -23.36
CA ARG A 161 2.79 -4.13 -24.23
C ARG A 161 2.23 -2.85 -24.87
N GLN A 162 2.35 -1.72 -24.20
CA GLN A 162 1.83 -0.41 -24.64
C GLN A 162 2.82 0.39 -25.51
N GLN A 163 4.09 -0.01 -25.63
CA GLN A 163 4.97 0.63 -26.60
C GLN A 163 4.39 0.51 -28.01
N PRO A 164 4.07 1.65 -28.67
CA PRO A 164 3.50 1.64 -30.00
C PRO A 164 4.65 1.32 -30.98
N ASN A 165 4.85 0.03 -31.23
CA ASN A 165 5.43 -0.37 -32.49
C ASN A 165 4.41 0.08 -33.56
N ASN A 166 4.71 1.21 -34.21
CA ASN A 166 4.09 1.68 -35.43
C ASN A 166 4.03 0.52 -36.44
N VAL A 167 2.94 -0.24 -36.40
CA VAL A 167 2.59 -1.24 -37.39
C VAL A 167 1.08 -1.16 -37.49
N ASP A 168 0.62 -0.73 -38.65
CA ASP A 168 -0.76 -0.79 -39.15
C ASP A 168 -1.57 -1.92 -38.48
N GLU A 169 -2.27 -1.61 -37.39
CA GLU A 169 -3.15 -2.56 -36.71
C GLU A 169 -4.43 -2.69 -37.54
N ASN A 170 -4.36 -3.55 -38.55
CA ASN A 170 -5.54 -4.00 -39.26
C ASN A 170 -6.37 -4.84 -38.29
N MET A 171 -7.41 -4.23 -37.69
CA MET A 171 -8.39 -4.93 -36.88
C MET A 171 -8.94 -6.12 -37.66
N VAL A 172 -8.89 -7.29 -37.02
CA VAL A 172 -9.44 -8.52 -37.61
C VAL A 172 -10.96 -8.38 -37.71
N GLN A 173 -11.53 -8.72 -38.87
CA GLN A 173 -12.96 -8.79 -39.06
C GLN A 173 -13.61 -9.79 -38.09
N ASN A 174 -14.74 -9.40 -37.52
CA ASN A 174 -15.52 -10.22 -36.59
C ASN A 174 -15.85 -11.59 -37.20
N LEU A 175 -15.73 -12.63 -36.38
CA LEU A 175 -16.16 -13.98 -36.75
C LEU A 175 -17.69 -14.04 -36.77
N ASP A 176 -18.27 -14.35 -37.94
CA ASP A 176 -19.71 -14.52 -38.10
C ASP A 176 -20.26 -15.62 -37.16
N GLU A 177 -21.45 -15.41 -36.63
CA GLU A 177 -22.08 -16.29 -35.64
C GLU A 177 -22.18 -17.74 -36.17
N LYS A 178 -22.51 -17.91 -37.46
CA LYS A 178 -22.61 -19.24 -38.07
C LYS A 178 -21.26 -19.96 -38.11
N ALA A 179 -20.18 -19.23 -38.41
CA ALA A 179 -18.82 -19.77 -38.42
C ALA A 179 -18.35 -20.11 -37.01
N PHE A 180 -18.66 -19.26 -36.03
CA PHE A 180 -18.41 -19.52 -34.61
C PHE A 180 -19.13 -20.79 -34.13
N GLN A 181 -20.42 -20.94 -34.43
CA GLN A 181 -21.20 -22.12 -34.07
C GLN A 181 -20.61 -23.41 -34.65
N GLY A 182 -20.00 -23.33 -35.84
CA GLY A 182 -19.25 -24.44 -36.44
C GLY A 182 -18.02 -24.84 -35.62
N LEU A 183 -17.19 -23.87 -35.22
CA LEU A 183 -16.01 -24.10 -34.39
C LEU A 183 -16.37 -24.59 -32.98
N LEU A 184 -17.40 -23.99 -32.37
CA LEU A 184 -17.91 -24.36 -31.05
C LEU A 184 -18.37 -25.82 -31.03
N ARG A 185 -19.17 -26.25 -32.00
CA ARG A 185 -19.62 -27.64 -32.12
C ARG A 185 -18.47 -28.61 -32.30
N ALA A 186 -17.49 -28.25 -33.14
CA ALA A 186 -16.32 -29.09 -33.39
C ALA A 186 -15.46 -29.26 -32.13
N GLN A 187 -15.21 -28.17 -31.39
CA GLN A 187 -14.46 -28.22 -30.13
C GLN A 187 -15.22 -28.96 -29.03
N PHE A 188 -16.52 -28.70 -28.89
CA PHE A 188 -17.34 -29.38 -27.88
C PHE A 188 -17.32 -30.89 -28.09
N LYS A 189 -17.56 -31.37 -29.32
CA LYS A 189 -17.51 -32.80 -29.65
C LYS A 189 -16.13 -33.42 -29.37
N ARG A 190 -15.06 -32.63 -29.48
CA ARG A 190 -13.69 -33.08 -29.19
C ARG A 190 -13.40 -33.19 -27.69
N LEU A 191 -13.88 -32.22 -26.90
CA LEU A 191 -13.63 -32.16 -25.46
C LEU A 191 -14.58 -33.08 -24.68
N PHE A 192 -15.82 -33.23 -25.15
CA PHE A 192 -16.89 -33.96 -24.49
C PHE A 192 -17.63 -34.91 -25.46
N PRO A 193 -16.97 -35.97 -25.96
CA PRO A 193 -17.56 -36.87 -26.95
C PRO A 193 -18.81 -37.60 -26.45
N ASP A 194 -18.90 -37.82 -25.13
CA ASP A 194 -19.95 -38.61 -24.49
C ASP A 194 -21.16 -37.77 -24.00
N ARG A 195 -21.10 -36.44 -24.16
CA ARG A 195 -22.17 -35.53 -23.71
C ARG A 195 -23.08 -35.11 -24.84
N ILE A 196 -24.39 -35.27 -24.63
CA ILE A 196 -25.43 -34.71 -25.50
C ILE A 196 -25.76 -33.31 -25.00
N TYR A 197 -25.04 -32.31 -25.49
CA TYR A 197 -25.32 -30.90 -25.15
C TYR A 197 -26.01 -30.18 -26.30
N SER A 198 -27.13 -29.53 -26.00
CA SER A 198 -27.86 -28.71 -26.99
C SER A 198 -27.36 -27.27 -26.93
N LEU A 199 -26.50 -26.89 -27.87
CA LEU A 199 -26.06 -25.49 -28.09
C LEU A 199 -27.17 -24.58 -28.67
N LYS A 200 -28.45 -24.97 -28.52
CA LYS A 200 -29.60 -24.19 -29.02
C LYS A 200 -30.13 -23.28 -27.91
N GLY A 201 -30.55 -22.08 -28.30
CA GLY A 201 -31.19 -21.10 -27.40
C GLY A 201 -30.19 -20.17 -26.70
N GLU A 202 -30.61 -19.64 -25.55
CA GLU A 202 -29.93 -18.56 -24.82
C GLU A 202 -28.48 -18.88 -24.42
N LYS A 203 -28.20 -20.13 -24.04
CA LYS A 203 -26.83 -20.54 -23.64
C LYS A 203 -25.82 -20.44 -24.79
N GLY A 204 -26.22 -20.81 -26.01
CA GLY A 204 -25.34 -20.70 -27.18
C GLY A 204 -25.05 -19.25 -27.56
N LEU A 205 -26.04 -18.37 -27.38
CA LEU A 205 -25.91 -16.93 -27.62
C LEU A 205 -25.01 -16.28 -26.57
N GLN A 206 -25.13 -16.69 -25.30
CA GLN A 206 -24.27 -16.19 -24.22
C GLN A 206 -22.79 -16.51 -24.47
N ILE A 207 -22.48 -17.76 -24.83
CA ILE A 207 -21.10 -18.18 -25.13
C ILE A 207 -20.54 -17.41 -26.33
N TYR A 208 -21.37 -17.11 -27.33
CA TYR A 208 -20.97 -16.28 -28.47
C TYR A 208 -20.68 -14.83 -28.05
N GLN A 209 -21.52 -14.24 -27.21
CA GLN A 209 -21.30 -12.89 -26.68
C GLN A 209 -20.03 -12.83 -25.83
N ASP A 210 -19.80 -13.81 -24.96
CA ASP A 210 -18.59 -13.90 -24.13
C ASP A 210 -17.35 -14.02 -25.01
N PHE A 211 -17.40 -14.86 -26.05
CA PHE A 211 -16.35 -14.95 -27.05
C PHE A 211 -16.09 -13.61 -27.74
N CYS A 212 -17.14 -12.92 -28.20
CA CYS A 212 -17.00 -11.61 -28.83
C CYS A 212 -16.40 -10.57 -27.87
N ASN A 213 -16.77 -10.57 -26.60
CA ASN A 213 -16.22 -9.65 -25.60
C ASN A 213 -14.73 -9.90 -25.31
N LEU A 214 -14.30 -11.17 -25.40
CA LEU A 214 -12.89 -11.53 -25.18
C LEU A 214 -12.02 -11.20 -26.41
N VAL A 215 -12.50 -11.55 -27.60
CA VAL A 215 -11.72 -11.53 -28.85
C VAL A 215 -11.86 -10.19 -29.58
N PHE A 216 -13.03 -9.55 -29.48
CA PHE A 216 -13.39 -8.28 -30.12
C PHE A 216 -13.96 -7.28 -29.09
N PRO A 217 -13.19 -6.92 -28.05
CA PRO A 217 -13.64 -6.00 -27.00
C PRO A 217 -14.02 -4.63 -27.58
N LYS A 218 -15.22 -4.15 -27.23
CA LYS A 218 -15.71 -2.83 -27.67
C LYS A 218 -15.05 -1.66 -26.94
N GLU A 219 -14.71 -1.85 -25.67
CA GLU A 219 -14.22 -0.81 -24.76
C GLU A 219 -12.70 -0.68 -24.80
N ASP A 220 -11.98 -1.80 -24.67
CA ASP A 220 -10.51 -1.83 -24.69
C ASP A 220 -10.00 -2.68 -25.85
N LYS A 221 -9.80 -2.03 -27.00
CA LYS A 221 -9.36 -2.68 -28.24
C LYS A 221 -7.96 -3.28 -28.15
N HIS A 222 -7.18 -2.93 -27.12
CA HIS A 222 -5.83 -3.47 -26.87
C HIS A 222 -5.85 -4.85 -26.19
N LEU A 223 -7.04 -5.41 -25.92
CA LEU A 223 -7.19 -6.75 -25.36
C LEU A 223 -7.66 -7.78 -26.40
N GLY A 224 -7.85 -7.38 -27.66
CA GLY A 224 -8.39 -8.23 -28.71
C GLY A 224 -7.34 -9.11 -29.41
N ILE A 225 -7.77 -9.74 -30.50
CA ILE A 225 -6.85 -10.35 -31.46
C ILE A 225 -6.50 -9.32 -32.55
N ILE A 226 -5.21 -9.07 -32.73
CA ILE A 226 -4.67 -8.20 -33.78
C ILE A 226 -3.89 -9.01 -34.81
N LYS A 227 -3.77 -8.48 -36.02
CA LYS A 227 -2.87 -9.01 -37.06
C LYS A 227 -1.61 -8.14 -37.12
N LYS A 228 -0.43 -8.74 -36.94
CA LYS A 228 0.87 -8.08 -37.03
C LYS A 228 1.74 -8.81 -38.07
N GLY A 229 1.84 -8.23 -39.26
CA GLY A 229 2.50 -8.88 -40.41
C GLY A 229 1.75 -10.14 -40.84
N ASP A 230 2.44 -11.29 -40.84
CA ASP A 230 1.88 -12.60 -41.22
C ASP A 230 1.30 -13.40 -40.04
N GLU A 231 1.33 -12.84 -38.83
CA GLU A 231 0.89 -13.50 -37.61
C GLU A 231 -0.29 -12.77 -36.96
N TYR A 232 -1.12 -13.54 -36.27
CA TYR A 232 -2.18 -13.07 -35.38
C TYR A 232 -1.71 -13.19 -33.94
N ILE A 233 -2.00 -12.18 -33.13
CA ILE A 233 -1.59 -12.11 -31.73
C ILE A 233 -2.83 -11.88 -30.88
N TYR A 234 -3.05 -12.73 -29.88
CA TYR A 234 -4.08 -12.52 -28.87
C TYR A 234 -3.50 -11.72 -27.70
N GLN A 235 -3.86 -10.44 -27.59
CA GLN A 235 -3.16 -9.49 -26.70
C GLN A 235 -3.37 -9.77 -25.21
N ARG A 236 -4.45 -10.46 -24.82
CA ARG A 236 -4.69 -10.89 -23.42
C ARG A 236 -3.65 -11.89 -22.93
N THR A 237 -3.27 -12.86 -23.76
CA THR A 237 -2.39 -13.97 -23.40
C THR A 237 -1.00 -13.90 -24.05
N ASP A 238 -0.77 -12.94 -24.95
CA ASP A 238 0.42 -12.80 -25.80
C ASP A 238 0.71 -14.03 -26.68
N GLU A 239 -0.31 -14.85 -26.93
CA GLU A 239 -0.20 -16.01 -27.79
C GLU A 239 -0.24 -15.61 -29.27
N LYS A 240 0.63 -16.26 -30.06
CA LYS A 240 0.83 -15.95 -31.49
C LYS A 240 0.48 -17.13 -32.36
N SER A 241 -0.10 -16.86 -33.52
CA SER A 241 -0.36 -17.88 -34.52
C SER A 241 -0.43 -17.31 -35.92
N THR A 242 0.10 -18.04 -36.91
CA THR A 242 -0.09 -17.71 -38.33
C THR A 242 -1.55 -17.91 -38.79
N GLN A 243 -2.34 -18.67 -38.05
CA GLN A 243 -3.74 -18.98 -38.37
C GLN A 243 -4.67 -18.50 -37.25
N ILE A 244 -5.53 -17.53 -37.57
CA ILE A 244 -6.45 -16.96 -36.58
C ILE A 244 -7.39 -17.98 -35.94
N ASN A 245 -7.85 -18.96 -36.71
CA ASN A 245 -8.70 -20.03 -36.21
C ASN A 245 -8.06 -20.83 -35.07
N ARG A 246 -6.72 -20.88 -34.98
CA ARG A 246 -6.04 -21.54 -33.86
C ARG A 246 -6.24 -20.77 -32.56
N LEU A 247 -6.19 -19.44 -32.61
CA LEU A 247 -6.47 -18.58 -31.46
C LEU A 247 -7.95 -18.64 -31.08
N TYR A 248 -8.87 -18.57 -32.05
CA TYR A 248 -10.30 -18.74 -31.76
C TYR A 248 -10.61 -20.07 -31.08
N ASN A 249 -10.04 -21.16 -31.57
CA ASN A 249 -10.24 -22.48 -30.98
C ASN A 249 -9.74 -22.59 -29.53
N LYS A 250 -8.67 -21.86 -29.18
CA LYS A 250 -8.19 -21.81 -27.80
C LYS A 250 -9.15 -21.06 -26.88
N VAL A 251 -9.58 -19.86 -27.29
CA VAL A 251 -10.55 -19.08 -26.51
C VAL A 251 -11.86 -19.85 -26.35
N ILE A 252 -12.35 -20.50 -27.42
CA ILE A 252 -13.53 -21.36 -27.36
C ILE A 252 -13.34 -22.51 -26.38
N LYS A 253 -12.16 -23.15 -26.38
CA LYS A 253 -11.85 -24.23 -25.46
C LYS A 253 -11.91 -23.76 -24.00
N GLU A 254 -11.29 -22.63 -23.66
CA GLU A 254 -11.31 -22.06 -22.31
C GLU A 254 -12.74 -21.75 -21.86
N LEU A 255 -13.54 -21.12 -22.72
CA LEU A 255 -14.95 -20.83 -22.44
C LEU A 255 -15.77 -22.10 -22.16
N LEU A 256 -15.52 -23.17 -22.92
CA LEU A 256 -16.20 -24.46 -22.71
C LEU A 256 -15.76 -25.15 -21.41
N GLU A 257 -14.46 -25.12 -21.08
CA GLU A 257 -13.94 -25.68 -19.83
C GLU A 257 -14.49 -24.93 -18.60
N ASP A 258 -14.59 -23.60 -18.67
CA ASP A 258 -15.14 -22.80 -17.57
C ASP A 258 -16.66 -22.93 -17.45
N MET A 259 -17.38 -23.07 -18.56
CA MET A 259 -18.81 -23.40 -18.55
C MET A 259 -19.04 -24.75 -17.87
N GLU A 260 -18.24 -25.76 -18.20
CA GLU A 260 -18.34 -27.10 -17.64
C GLU A 260 -18.06 -27.12 -16.13
N LYS A 261 -17.03 -26.40 -15.67
CA LYS A 261 -16.76 -26.23 -14.23
C LYS A 261 -17.94 -25.63 -13.47
N ARG A 262 -18.64 -24.65 -14.06
CA ARG A 262 -19.82 -24.03 -13.43
C ARG A 262 -20.99 -24.98 -13.38
N ALA A 263 -21.21 -25.77 -14.43
CA ALA A 263 -22.29 -26.74 -14.48
C ALA A 263 -22.13 -27.85 -13.42
N VAL A 264 -20.90 -28.29 -13.13
CA VAL A 264 -20.62 -29.30 -12.07
C VAL A 264 -20.83 -28.76 -10.66
N LEU A 265 -20.78 -27.44 -10.45
CA LEU A 265 -21.03 -26.81 -9.14
C LEU A 265 -22.51 -26.56 -8.84
N GLU A 266 -23.37 -26.68 -9.85
CA GLU A 266 -24.83 -26.49 -9.74
C GLU A 266 -25.60 -27.81 -9.55
N GLU A 267 -24.92 -28.97 -9.63
CA GLU A 267 -25.44 -30.31 -9.29
C GLU A 267 -25.09 -30.72 -7.85
#